data_AF-Q6AQI9-F1
#
_entry.id   AF-Q6AQI9-F1
#
_cell.length_a   1.000
_cell.length_b   1.000
_cell.length_c   1.000
_cell.angle_alpha   90.00
_cell.angle_beta   90.00
_cell.angle_gamma   90.00
#
_symmetry.space_group_name_H-M   'P 1'
#
loop_
_entity.id
_entity.type
_entity.pdbx_description
1 polymer ?
#
loop_
_entity_poly.entity_id
_entity_poly.type
_entity_poly.pdbx_seq_one_letter_code
_entity_poly.pdbx_strand_id
1 'polypeptide(L)'
;MINNIRYQALSLLLLFPMLLAGCAQPALTEQTAKIEPPMAPMYPINEYVKPDVVYVVDDVYDPLEGFNRSMYTFNYYFDKYLFLPVVNGYEFITPNYVEDRVSCFVDNILEFNNFINNFFQLDPKGTGITLLRFVVNSTVGIGGFWNPATDMGLLRQTENFGQTLGHYGVGNGPYLVLPVLGPSNLRDTAGFGVDLLAFGYYGPPAWISETAWGWSFVGVAAIDRRHRQSFRYYQSGSPFEYEMIRMLYTTKREIEISE
;
A
#
# COMPACT_ATOMS: atom_id res chain seq x y z
N MET A 1 0.68 -11.30 -32.51
CA MET A 1 0.97 -12.07 -31.28
C MET A 1 2.46 -12.07 -30.87
N ILE A 2 3.42 -12.12 -31.81
CA ILE A 2 4.86 -12.19 -31.50
C ILE A 2 5.45 -10.87 -30.96
N ASN A 3 4.89 -9.71 -31.35
CA ASN A 3 5.43 -8.41 -30.94
C ASN A 3 5.12 -8.06 -29.47
N ASN A 4 4.04 -8.56 -28.90
CA ASN A 4 3.65 -8.25 -27.51
C ASN A 4 4.56 -8.95 -26.49
N ILE A 5 5.03 -10.15 -26.82
CA ILE A 5 5.99 -10.92 -26.01
C ILE A 5 7.37 -10.24 -26.00
N ARG A 6 7.76 -9.58 -27.10
CA ARG A 6 9.04 -8.87 -27.19
C ARG A 6 9.08 -7.61 -26.32
N TYR A 7 7.99 -6.84 -26.25
CA TYR A 7 7.90 -5.70 -25.34
C TYR A 7 7.82 -6.13 -23.87
N GLN A 8 7.15 -7.25 -23.56
CA GLN A 8 7.07 -7.78 -22.20
C GLN A 8 8.39 -8.37 -21.70
N ALA A 9 9.16 -9.03 -22.58
CA ALA A 9 10.52 -9.44 -22.28
C ALA A 9 11.44 -8.22 -22.10
N LEU A 10 11.27 -7.15 -22.89
CA LEU A 10 12.05 -5.91 -22.76
C LEU A 10 11.71 -5.12 -21.48
N SER A 11 10.45 -5.13 -21.03
CA SER A 11 10.03 -4.49 -19.77
C SER A 11 10.49 -5.27 -18.53
N LEU A 12 10.53 -6.62 -18.59
CA LEU A 12 11.18 -7.41 -17.54
C LEU A 12 12.70 -7.19 -17.53
N LEU A 13 13.32 -6.95 -18.69
CA LEU A 13 14.76 -6.68 -18.81
C LEU A 13 15.15 -5.26 -18.37
N LEU A 14 14.19 -4.32 -18.30
CA LEU A 14 14.37 -2.97 -17.75
C LEU A 14 14.12 -2.89 -16.24
N LEU A 15 13.47 -3.89 -15.63
CA LEU A 15 13.32 -4.03 -14.18
C LEU A 15 14.52 -4.72 -13.50
N PHE A 16 15.29 -5.49 -14.27
CA PHE A 16 16.45 -6.24 -13.76
C PHE A 16 17.71 -5.39 -13.40
N PRO A 17 18.03 -4.24 -14.05
CA PRO A 17 19.19 -3.44 -13.66
C PRO A 17 18.96 -2.59 -12.40
N MET A 18 17.71 -2.35 -11.99
CA MET A 18 17.41 -1.61 -10.75
C MET A 18 17.71 -2.43 -9.48
N LEU A 19 17.83 -3.75 -9.58
CA LEU A 19 18.21 -4.63 -8.48
C LEU A 19 19.74 -4.76 -8.29
N LEU A 20 20.55 -4.19 -9.20
CA LEU A 20 22.01 -4.34 -9.18
C LEU A 20 22.80 -3.02 -9.00
N ALA A 21 22.13 -1.87 -8.99
CA ALA A 21 22.75 -0.57 -8.70
C ALA A 21 22.54 -0.18 -7.23
N GLY A 22 23.15 -0.93 -6.31
CA GLY A 22 22.95 -0.73 -4.88
C GLY A 22 24.12 -1.14 -3.99
N CYS A 23 25.35 -1.17 -4.49
CA CYS A 23 26.56 -1.35 -3.67
C CYS A 23 27.63 -0.34 -4.11
N ALA A 24 27.46 0.91 -3.73
CA ALA A 24 28.56 1.87 -3.70
C ALA A 24 28.42 2.68 -2.41
N GLN A 25 29.00 2.16 -1.34
CA GLN A 25 29.25 2.96 -0.14
C GLN A 25 30.45 3.86 -0.47
N PRO A 26 30.31 5.19 -0.56
CA PRO A 26 31.50 6.04 -0.57
C PRO A 26 32.21 5.80 0.76
N ALA A 27 33.53 5.54 0.70
CA ALA A 27 34.34 5.48 1.90
C ALA A 27 34.17 6.82 2.62
N LEU A 28 33.54 6.78 3.80
CA LEU A 28 33.47 7.94 4.68
C LEU A 28 34.90 8.26 5.09
N THR A 29 35.44 9.32 4.52
CA THR A 29 36.64 9.96 5.05
C THR A 29 36.30 10.35 6.48
N GLU A 30 36.95 9.76 7.48
CA GLU A 30 36.83 10.15 8.89
C GLU A 30 37.32 11.60 9.05
N GLN A 31 36.45 12.55 8.74
CA GLN A 31 36.53 13.86 9.38
C GLN A 31 36.03 13.66 10.79
N THR A 32 36.98 13.66 11.71
CA THR A 32 36.80 13.76 13.17
C THR A 32 36.10 15.07 13.51
N ALA A 33 34.82 15.18 13.17
CA ALA A 33 33.92 16.07 13.87
C ALA A 33 33.93 15.60 15.34
N LYS A 34 34.19 16.51 16.28
CA LYS A 34 34.00 16.24 17.71
C LYS A 34 32.57 15.76 17.89
N ILE A 35 32.39 14.45 18.00
CA ILE A 35 31.13 13.85 18.40
C ILE A 35 31.00 14.23 19.87
N GLU A 36 30.19 15.25 20.16
CA GLU A 36 29.71 15.44 21.52
C GLU A 36 29.11 14.09 21.95
N PRO A 37 29.47 13.59 23.14
CA PRO A 37 28.95 12.30 23.58
C PRO A 37 27.42 12.33 23.44
N PRO A 38 26.81 11.25 22.92
CA PRO A 38 25.37 11.21 22.75
C PRO A 38 24.75 11.65 24.08
N MET A 39 23.91 12.68 24.02
CA MET A 39 23.27 13.24 25.21
C MET A 39 22.71 12.07 26.00
N ALA A 40 23.16 11.93 27.25
CA ALA A 40 22.65 10.88 28.12
C ALA A 40 21.12 11.02 28.14
N PRO A 41 20.37 9.91 27.96
CA PRO A 41 18.92 9.99 27.92
C PRO A 41 18.44 10.68 29.20
N MET A 42 17.54 11.67 29.07
CA MET A 42 17.04 12.43 30.23
C MET A 42 16.44 11.52 31.31
N TYR A 43 16.03 10.32 30.91
CA TYR A 43 15.44 9.30 31.75
C TYR A 43 16.11 7.95 31.49
N PRO A 44 16.50 7.20 32.54
CA PRO A 44 17.10 5.89 32.38
C PRO A 44 16.03 4.87 31.93
N ILE A 45 16.34 4.07 30.91
CA ILE A 45 15.39 3.19 30.21
C ILE A 45 14.72 2.19 31.19
N ASN A 46 15.46 1.70 32.17
CA ASN A 46 15.02 0.72 33.17
C ASN A 46 13.94 1.24 34.13
N GLU A 47 13.71 2.56 34.19
CA GLU A 47 12.63 3.15 34.99
C GLU A 47 11.26 3.06 34.29
N TYR A 48 11.25 3.07 32.95
CA TYR A 48 10.03 3.13 32.13
C TYR A 48 9.74 1.83 31.38
N VAL A 49 10.80 1.13 30.95
CA VAL A 49 10.73 -0.16 30.26
C VAL A 49 10.86 -1.27 31.29
N LYS A 50 9.72 -1.81 31.69
CA LYS A 50 9.61 -2.91 32.63
C LYS A 50 9.78 -4.23 31.87
N PRO A 51 10.73 -5.10 32.25
CA PRO A 51 11.02 -6.34 31.53
C PRO A 51 9.88 -7.37 31.59
N ASP A 52 8.96 -7.22 32.54
CA ASP A 52 7.76 -8.06 32.74
C ASP A 52 6.52 -7.54 31.98
N VAL A 53 6.62 -6.39 31.30
CA VAL A 53 5.52 -5.81 30.52
C VAL A 53 5.78 -6.06 29.03
N VAL A 54 4.86 -6.77 28.38
CA VAL A 54 4.87 -6.91 26.92
C VAL A 54 4.38 -5.61 26.31
N TYR A 55 5.28 -4.89 25.64
CA TYR A 55 4.93 -3.73 24.86
C TYR A 55 4.43 -4.19 23.49
N VAL A 56 3.16 -3.92 23.18
CA VAL A 56 2.51 -4.32 21.91
C VAL A 56 3.28 -3.79 20.67
N VAL A 57 4.04 -2.70 20.86
CA VAL A 57 4.89 -2.07 19.84
C VAL A 57 6.13 -2.93 19.47
N ASP A 58 6.61 -3.73 20.42
CA ASP A 58 7.80 -4.59 20.27
C ASP A 58 7.46 -6.04 19.89
N ASP A 59 6.19 -6.45 19.98
CA ASP A 59 5.75 -7.83 19.75
C ASP A 59 5.61 -8.21 18.26
N VAL A 60 5.85 -7.27 17.35
CA VAL A 60 5.76 -7.55 15.90
C VAL A 60 7.08 -8.11 15.38
N TYR A 61 7.04 -9.34 14.87
CA TYR A 61 8.18 -10.04 14.29
C TYR A 61 8.78 -9.31 13.07
N ASP A 62 9.95 -8.70 13.25
CA ASP A 62 10.66 -7.89 12.26
C ASP A 62 12.14 -8.27 12.15
N PRO A 63 12.47 -9.41 11.51
CA PRO A 63 13.86 -9.85 11.34
C PRO A 63 14.67 -8.99 10.36
N LEU A 64 14.01 -8.14 9.58
CA LEU A 64 14.63 -7.29 8.54
C LEU A 64 14.56 -5.81 8.92
N GLU A 65 14.57 -5.49 10.21
CA GLU A 65 14.37 -4.14 10.73
C GLU A 65 15.32 -3.10 10.09
N GLY A 66 16.60 -3.44 9.92
CA GLY A 66 17.57 -2.55 9.27
C GLY A 66 17.19 -2.20 7.82
N PHE A 67 16.71 -3.17 7.06
CA PHE A 67 16.19 -2.95 5.70
C PHE A 67 14.90 -2.14 5.75
N ASN A 68 13.97 -2.52 6.63
CA ASN A 68 12.66 -1.89 6.74
C ASN A 68 12.75 -0.42 7.15
N ARG A 69 13.62 -0.05 8.10
CA ARG A 69 13.90 1.34 8.46
C ARG A 69 14.54 2.13 7.33
N SER A 70 15.41 1.49 6.55
CA SER A 70 16.02 2.10 5.36
C SER A 70 14.96 2.38 4.29
N MET A 71 14.07 1.42 4.03
CA MET A 71 12.95 1.59 3.10
C MET A 71 11.93 2.60 3.62
N TYR A 72 11.69 2.67 4.93
CA TYR A 72 10.84 3.69 5.54
C TYR A 72 11.40 5.10 5.29
N THR A 73 12.71 5.28 5.47
CA THR A 73 13.41 6.54 5.17
C THR A 73 13.38 6.86 3.68
N PHE A 74 13.57 5.85 2.82
CA PHE A 74 13.42 6.02 1.36
C PHE A 74 12.01 6.49 0.99
N ASN A 75 10.97 5.86 1.54
CA ASN A 75 9.58 6.21 1.32
C ASN A 75 9.28 7.63 1.79
N TYR A 76 9.84 8.06 2.92
CA TYR A 76 9.75 9.45 3.36
C TYR A 76 10.28 10.42 2.31
N TYR A 77 11.49 10.20 1.80
CA TYR A 77 12.08 11.10 0.81
C TYR A 77 11.34 11.06 -0.52
N PHE A 78 10.92 9.88 -0.97
CA PHE A 78 10.09 9.72 -2.15
C PHE A 78 8.77 10.49 -2.00
N ASP A 79 8.10 10.35 -0.86
CA ASP A 79 6.85 11.03 -0.57
C ASP A 79 7.03 12.55 -0.55
N LYS A 80 8.03 13.02 0.20
CA LYS A 80 8.31 14.45 0.38
C LYS A 80 8.70 15.16 -0.91
N TYR A 81 9.54 14.53 -1.74
CA TYR A 81 10.14 15.19 -2.90
C TYR A 81 9.46 14.86 -4.23
N LEU A 82 8.68 13.79 -4.30
CA LEU A 82 7.98 13.40 -5.53
C LEU A 82 6.48 13.31 -5.34
N PHE A 83 6.00 12.46 -4.41
CA PHE A 83 4.58 12.12 -4.37
C PHE A 83 3.71 13.28 -3.88
N LEU A 84 4.11 13.97 -2.81
CA LEU A 84 3.41 15.14 -2.27
C LEU A 84 3.38 16.30 -3.28
N PRO A 85 4.48 16.70 -3.95
CA PRO A 85 4.41 17.68 -5.03
C PRO A 85 3.45 17.30 -6.16
N VAL A 86 3.41 16.02 -6.56
CA VAL A 86 2.48 15.53 -7.59
C VAL A 86 1.03 15.64 -7.12
N VAL A 87 0.74 15.23 -5.89
CA VAL A 87 -0.60 15.33 -5.29
C VAL A 87 -1.02 16.79 -5.14
N ASN A 88 -0.15 17.67 -4.63
CA ASN A 88 -0.44 19.10 -4.53
C ASN A 88 -0.72 19.72 -5.91
N GLY A 89 -0.01 19.26 -6.95
CA GLY A 89 -0.26 19.67 -8.32
C GLY A 89 -1.62 19.20 -8.84
N TYR A 90 -2.00 17.95 -8.53
CA TYR A 90 -3.33 17.41 -8.80
C TYR A 90 -4.41 18.25 -8.10
N GLU A 91 -4.31 18.44 -6.79
CA GLU A 91 -5.24 19.26 -5.98
C GLU A 91 -5.32 20.72 -6.45
N PHE A 92 -4.24 21.26 -7.02
CA PHE A 92 -4.23 22.61 -7.56
C PHE A 92 -5.01 22.74 -8.88
N ILE A 93 -5.00 21.72 -9.73
CA ILE A 93 -5.64 21.77 -11.06
C ILE A 93 -7.06 21.19 -11.06
N THR A 94 -7.38 20.29 -10.13
CA THR A 94 -8.71 19.67 -10.03
C THR A 94 -9.52 20.28 -8.89
N PRO A 95 -10.77 20.71 -9.14
CA PRO A 95 -11.69 21.04 -8.04
C PRO A 95 -12.07 19.78 -7.24
N ASN A 96 -12.31 19.92 -5.93
CA ASN A 96 -12.72 18.81 -5.05
C ASN A 96 -13.84 17.93 -5.64
N TYR A 97 -14.80 18.53 -6.34
CA TYR A 97 -15.87 17.77 -6.99
C TYR A 97 -15.35 16.74 -8.00
N VAL A 98 -14.36 17.11 -8.82
CA VAL A 98 -13.74 16.23 -9.82
C VAL A 98 -12.93 15.15 -9.12
N GLU A 99 -12.20 15.50 -8.07
CA GLU A 99 -11.43 14.53 -7.28
C GLU A 99 -12.34 13.44 -6.70
N ASP A 100 -13.47 13.83 -6.13
CA ASP A 100 -14.47 12.89 -5.63
C ASP A 100 -14.98 11.95 -6.74
N ARG A 101 -15.19 12.47 -7.96
CA ARG A 101 -15.61 11.64 -9.10
C ARG A 101 -14.52 10.64 -9.49
N VAL A 102 -13.26 11.07 -9.49
CA VAL A 102 -12.10 10.20 -9.76
C VAL A 102 -11.97 9.12 -8.70
N SER A 103 -12.09 9.48 -7.42
CA SER A 103 -12.08 8.51 -6.31
C SER A 103 -13.20 7.48 -6.45
N CYS A 104 -14.43 7.92 -6.77
CA CYS A 104 -15.55 7.01 -7.00
C CYS A 104 -15.28 6.04 -8.16
N PHE A 105 -14.74 6.56 -9.28
CA PHE A 105 -14.42 5.76 -10.46
C PHE A 105 -13.31 4.73 -10.17
N VAL A 106 -12.22 5.15 -9.53
CA VAL A 106 -11.13 4.27 -9.10
C VAL A 106 -11.65 3.19 -8.15
N ASP A 107 -12.45 3.59 -7.15
CA ASP A 107 -12.99 2.67 -6.17
C ASP A 107 -13.94 1.66 -6.82
N ASN A 108 -14.78 2.07 -7.78
CA ASN A 108 -15.66 1.19 -8.56
C ASN A 108 -14.86 0.14 -9.35
N ILE A 109 -13.80 0.55 -10.05
CA ILE A 109 -12.94 -0.41 -10.78
C ILE A 109 -12.28 -1.41 -9.81
N LEU A 110 -11.83 -0.94 -8.65
CA LEU A 110 -11.23 -1.80 -7.63
C LEU A 110 -12.23 -2.72 -6.93
N GLU A 111 -13.55 -2.48 -7.03
CA GLU A 111 -14.57 -3.43 -6.53
C GLU A 111 -14.46 -4.78 -7.22
N PHE A 112 -13.93 -4.84 -8.45
CA PHE A 112 -13.66 -6.12 -9.11
C PHE A 112 -12.68 -6.98 -8.31
N ASN A 113 -11.59 -6.39 -7.80
CA ASN A 113 -10.62 -7.12 -6.99
C ASN A 113 -11.22 -7.56 -5.65
N ASN A 114 -12.03 -6.69 -5.05
CA ASN A 114 -12.74 -7.01 -3.82
C ASN A 114 -13.71 -8.17 -4.04
N PHE A 115 -14.48 -8.15 -5.13
CA PHE A 115 -15.43 -9.21 -5.49
C PHE A 115 -14.73 -10.57 -5.65
N ILE A 116 -13.62 -10.61 -6.40
CA ILE A 116 -12.86 -11.84 -6.62
C ILE A 116 -12.32 -12.40 -5.30
N ASN A 117 -11.78 -11.55 -4.42
CA ASN A 117 -11.26 -12.00 -3.14
C ASN A 117 -12.36 -12.44 -2.17
N ASN A 118 -13.47 -11.70 -2.05
CA ASN A 118 -14.64 -12.14 -1.27
C ASN A 118 -15.18 -13.49 -1.77
N PHE A 119 -15.23 -13.68 -3.09
CA PHE A 119 -15.66 -14.94 -3.69
C PHE A 119 -14.70 -16.08 -3.33
N PHE A 120 -13.39 -15.85 -3.38
CA PHE A 120 -12.40 -16.85 -2.96
C PHE A 120 -12.40 -17.10 -1.47
N GLN A 121 -12.76 -16.14 -0.63
CA GLN A 121 -12.93 -16.35 0.81
C GLN A 121 -14.24 -17.07 1.16
N LEU A 122 -15.08 -17.38 0.16
CA LEU A 122 -16.41 -17.98 0.37
C LEU A 122 -17.30 -17.12 1.28
N ASP A 123 -17.14 -15.80 1.27
CA ASP A 123 -18.05 -14.88 1.95
C ASP A 123 -19.20 -14.48 1.00
N PRO A 124 -20.39 -15.10 1.10
CA PRO A 124 -21.52 -14.77 0.23
C PRO A 124 -22.03 -13.34 0.44
N LYS A 125 -21.89 -12.80 1.66
CA LYS A 125 -22.39 -11.46 2.00
C LYS A 125 -21.49 -10.41 1.35
N GLY A 126 -20.19 -10.48 1.58
CA GLY A 126 -19.22 -9.56 0.97
C GLY A 126 -19.19 -9.67 -0.56
N THR A 127 -19.29 -10.89 -1.10
CA THR A 127 -19.39 -11.13 -2.55
C THR A 127 -20.64 -10.45 -3.14
N GLY A 128 -21.80 -10.62 -2.50
CA GLY A 128 -23.05 -9.99 -2.95
C GLY A 128 -23.00 -8.46 -2.88
N ILE A 129 -22.45 -7.91 -1.79
CA ILE A 129 -22.30 -6.46 -1.60
C ILE A 129 -21.38 -5.87 -2.66
N THR A 130 -20.18 -6.42 -2.84
CA THR A 130 -19.19 -5.91 -3.81
C THR A 130 -19.67 -6.00 -5.24
N LEU A 131 -20.34 -7.10 -5.61
CA LEU A 131 -20.96 -7.26 -6.92
C LEU A 131 -22.06 -6.21 -7.17
N LEU A 132 -22.97 -6.05 -6.20
CA LEU A 132 -24.06 -5.06 -6.33
C LEU A 132 -23.51 -3.64 -6.40
N ARG A 133 -22.50 -3.31 -5.59
CA ARG A 133 -21.81 -2.01 -5.65
C ARG A 133 -21.24 -1.76 -7.04
N PHE A 134 -20.50 -2.73 -7.60
CA PHE A 134 -19.93 -2.62 -8.93
C PHE A 134 -21.01 -2.40 -10.00
N VAL A 135 -22.08 -3.20 -10.00
CA VAL A 135 -23.17 -3.11 -10.98
C VAL A 135 -23.92 -1.78 -10.87
N VAL A 136 -24.33 -1.41 -9.66
CA VAL A 136 -25.13 -0.20 -9.42
C VAL A 136 -24.31 1.07 -9.72
N ASN A 137 -23.07 1.15 -9.26
CA ASN A 137 -22.20 2.29 -9.55
C ASN A 137 -21.82 2.36 -11.03
N SER A 138 -21.62 1.23 -11.71
CA SER A 138 -21.34 1.24 -13.15
C SER A 138 -22.55 1.61 -14.00
N THR A 139 -23.77 1.31 -13.56
CA THR A 139 -25.01 1.58 -14.32
C THR A 139 -25.64 2.91 -13.92
N VAL A 140 -26.17 2.99 -12.70
CA VAL A 140 -26.82 4.19 -12.14
C VAL A 140 -25.78 5.27 -11.85
N GLY A 141 -24.61 4.87 -11.37
CA GLY A 141 -23.50 5.79 -11.09
C GLY A 141 -22.67 6.19 -12.31
N ILE A 142 -23.17 5.93 -13.53
CA ILE A 142 -22.56 6.32 -14.82
C ILE A 142 -21.09 5.88 -14.89
N GLY A 143 -20.84 4.58 -15.05
CA GLY A 143 -19.48 4.03 -15.15
C GLY A 143 -18.67 4.10 -13.84
N GLY A 144 -19.29 4.41 -12.71
CA GLY A 144 -18.66 4.50 -11.40
C GLY A 144 -18.25 5.91 -10.98
N PHE A 145 -18.52 6.95 -11.77
CA PHE A 145 -18.23 8.34 -11.37
C PHE A 145 -19.12 8.81 -10.21
N TRP A 146 -20.25 8.14 -9.96
CA TRP A 146 -21.07 8.31 -8.78
C TRP A 146 -21.18 6.99 -8.01
N ASN A 147 -21.38 7.09 -6.70
CA ASN A 147 -21.46 5.94 -5.79
C ASN A 147 -22.85 5.82 -5.10
N PRO A 148 -23.96 5.68 -5.85
CA PRO A 148 -25.30 5.50 -5.27
C PRO A 148 -25.42 4.23 -4.43
N ALA A 149 -24.55 3.23 -4.62
CA ALA A 149 -24.57 2.02 -3.81
C ALA A 149 -24.32 2.30 -2.32
N THR A 150 -23.47 3.28 -1.99
CA THR A 150 -23.27 3.69 -0.59
C THR A 150 -24.53 4.32 0.00
N ASP A 151 -25.27 5.13 -0.77
CA ASP A 151 -26.53 5.74 -0.33
C ASP A 151 -27.64 4.70 -0.10
N MET A 152 -27.52 3.54 -0.75
CA MET A 152 -28.38 2.37 -0.56
C MET A 152 -27.98 1.50 0.64
N GLY A 153 -26.95 1.89 1.41
CA GLY A 153 -26.45 1.15 2.57
C GLY A 153 -25.48 0.01 2.24
N LEU A 154 -25.04 -0.12 0.99
CA LEU A 154 -24.04 -1.11 0.60
C LEU A 154 -22.65 -0.56 0.93
N LEU A 155 -22.13 -0.86 2.12
CA LEU A 155 -20.79 -0.45 2.53
C LEU A 155 -19.70 -1.23 1.76
N ARG A 156 -18.65 -0.54 1.33
CA ARG A 156 -17.55 -1.16 0.58
C ARG A 156 -16.82 -2.19 1.44
N GLN A 157 -16.57 -3.37 0.89
CA GLN A 157 -15.76 -4.43 1.50
C GLN A 157 -14.39 -4.40 0.84
N THR A 158 -13.33 -4.09 1.60
CA THR A 158 -11.99 -3.94 1.03
C THR A 158 -11.22 -5.23 1.23
N GLU A 159 -11.07 -6.00 0.15
CA GLU A 159 -10.43 -7.31 0.17
C GLU A 159 -9.27 -7.40 -0.81
N ASN A 160 -8.24 -8.15 -0.39
CA ASN A 160 -7.06 -8.45 -1.20
C ASN A 160 -6.63 -9.91 -0.99
N PHE A 161 -5.75 -10.41 -1.86
CA PHE A 161 -5.32 -11.80 -1.80
C PHE A 161 -4.50 -12.11 -0.55
N GLY A 162 -3.87 -11.10 0.05
CA GLY A 162 -3.24 -11.23 1.37
C GLY A 162 -4.25 -11.62 2.46
N GLN A 163 -5.43 -10.98 2.49
CA GLN A 163 -6.54 -11.36 3.37
C GLN A 163 -7.03 -12.77 3.04
N THR A 164 -7.21 -13.08 1.76
CA THR A 164 -7.67 -14.40 1.31
C THR A 164 -6.74 -15.52 1.79
N LEU A 165 -5.42 -15.32 1.70
CA LEU A 165 -4.45 -16.26 2.27
C LEU A 165 -4.57 -16.35 3.80
N GLY A 166 -4.78 -15.22 4.47
CA GLY A 166 -5.01 -15.15 5.92
C GLY A 166 -6.25 -15.92 6.37
N HIS A 167 -7.36 -15.78 5.63
CA HIS A 167 -8.60 -16.52 5.85
C HIS A 167 -8.37 -18.04 5.80
N TYR A 168 -7.49 -18.50 4.92
CA TYR A 168 -7.07 -19.91 4.83
C TYR A 168 -5.96 -20.32 5.80
N GLY A 169 -5.63 -19.48 6.79
CA GLY A 169 -4.69 -19.81 7.85
C GLY A 169 -3.21 -19.58 7.51
N VAL A 170 -2.90 -18.89 6.41
CA VAL A 170 -1.52 -18.49 6.12
C VAL A 170 -1.13 -17.34 7.06
N GLY A 171 -0.13 -17.59 7.90
CA GLY A 171 0.40 -16.59 8.84
C GLY A 171 1.00 -15.36 8.12
N ASN A 172 1.09 -14.24 8.85
CA ASN A 172 1.60 -12.96 8.33
C ASN A 172 3.03 -13.08 7.76
N GLY A 173 3.88 -13.90 8.40
CA GLY A 173 5.32 -13.91 8.13
C GLY A 173 6.01 -12.65 8.66
N PRO A 174 7.29 -12.40 8.27
CA PRO A 174 8.02 -11.22 8.72
C PRO A 174 7.39 -9.92 8.24
N TYR A 175 7.44 -8.89 9.08
CA TYR A 175 7.11 -7.53 8.71
C TYR A 175 8.08 -7.01 7.63
N LEU A 176 7.55 -6.25 6.68
CA LEU A 176 8.30 -5.68 5.56
C LEU A 176 7.85 -4.25 5.32
N VAL A 177 8.78 -3.37 4.95
CA VAL A 177 8.46 -2.07 4.37
C VAL A 177 8.85 -2.10 2.90
N LEU A 178 7.85 -2.03 2.04
CA LEU A 178 8.04 -2.02 0.60
C LEU A 178 8.39 -0.61 0.12
N PRO A 179 9.32 -0.48 -0.85
CA PRO A 179 9.60 0.80 -1.47
C PRO A 179 8.34 1.33 -2.16
N VAL A 180 8.06 2.62 -1.98
CA VAL A 180 6.88 3.38 -2.43
C VAL A 180 5.55 2.94 -1.81
N LEU A 181 5.33 1.64 -1.60
CA LEU A 181 4.05 1.08 -1.16
C LEU A 181 3.85 1.14 0.36
N GLY A 182 4.94 1.16 1.14
CA GLY A 182 4.88 1.30 2.59
C GLY A 182 4.81 -0.02 3.36
N PRO A 183 4.24 -0.02 4.58
CA PRO A 183 4.12 -1.19 5.46
C PRO A 183 3.43 -2.39 4.81
N SER A 184 3.99 -3.57 5.02
CA SER A 184 3.49 -4.86 4.55
C SER A 184 3.97 -6.01 5.47
N ASN A 185 3.61 -7.24 5.14
CA ASN A 185 4.27 -8.45 5.64
C ASN A 185 4.53 -9.41 4.47
N LEU A 186 5.20 -10.53 4.71
CA LEU A 186 5.53 -11.48 3.64
C LEU A 186 4.29 -12.00 2.90
N ARG A 187 3.24 -12.38 3.63
CA ARG A 187 1.98 -12.86 3.04
C ARG A 187 1.32 -11.78 2.20
N ASP A 188 1.14 -10.60 2.76
CA ASP A 188 0.43 -9.50 2.11
C ASP A 188 1.24 -8.94 0.93
N THR A 189 2.57 -9.00 0.97
CA THR A 189 3.44 -8.67 -0.18
C THR A 189 3.26 -9.67 -1.31
N ALA A 190 3.26 -10.97 -1.01
CA ALA A 190 3.00 -12.00 -2.00
C ALA A 190 1.57 -11.87 -2.56
N GLY A 191 0.60 -11.62 -1.69
CA GLY A 191 -0.80 -11.41 -2.08
C GLY A 191 -0.98 -10.20 -2.98
N PHE A 192 -0.36 -9.07 -2.64
CA PHE A 192 -0.33 -7.89 -3.51
C PHE A 192 0.26 -8.20 -4.90
N GLY A 193 1.31 -9.01 -4.97
CA GLY A 193 1.87 -9.45 -6.26
C GLY A 193 0.88 -10.27 -7.08
N VAL A 194 0.13 -11.18 -6.44
CA VAL A 194 -0.93 -11.95 -7.09
C VAL A 194 -2.07 -11.05 -7.56
N ASP A 195 -2.57 -10.16 -6.70
CA ASP A 195 -3.61 -9.19 -7.05
C ASP A 195 -3.18 -8.32 -8.23
N LEU A 196 -1.94 -7.82 -8.23
CA LEU A 196 -1.42 -6.97 -9.31
C LEU A 196 -1.41 -7.71 -10.66
N LEU A 197 -0.95 -8.97 -10.67
CA LEU A 197 -0.92 -9.80 -11.87
C LEU A 197 -2.32 -10.19 -12.34
N ALA A 198 -3.18 -10.61 -11.41
CA ALA A 198 -4.55 -11.01 -11.69
C ALA A 198 -5.37 -9.82 -12.20
N PHE A 199 -5.30 -8.67 -11.54
CA PHE A 199 -5.95 -7.44 -11.96
C PHE A 199 -5.42 -6.93 -13.30
N GLY A 200 -4.10 -7.02 -13.54
CA GLY A 200 -3.50 -6.63 -14.81
C GLY A 200 -3.93 -7.50 -16.00
N TYR A 201 -4.31 -8.76 -15.77
CA TYR A 201 -4.71 -9.68 -16.84
C TYR A 201 -6.24 -9.83 -16.98
N TYR A 202 -6.97 -9.85 -15.86
CA TYR A 202 -8.41 -10.12 -15.81
C TYR A 202 -9.25 -8.92 -15.38
N GLY A 203 -8.63 -7.87 -14.82
CA GLY A 203 -9.35 -6.70 -14.30
C GLY A 203 -9.91 -5.79 -15.39
N PRO A 204 -10.81 -4.84 -15.02
CA PRO A 204 -11.50 -3.99 -15.98
C PRO A 204 -10.59 -3.22 -16.96
N PRO A 205 -9.42 -2.67 -16.55
CA PRO A 205 -8.52 -2.00 -17.48
C PRO A 205 -7.98 -2.91 -18.60
N ALA A 206 -7.91 -4.22 -18.37
CA ALA A 206 -7.43 -5.20 -19.34
C ALA A 206 -8.48 -5.58 -20.40
N TRP A 207 -9.76 -5.25 -20.18
CA TRP A 207 -10.83 -5.55 -21.14
C TRP A 207 -10.77 -4.65 -22.39
N ILE A 208 -10.01 -3.55 -22.31
CA ILE A 208 -9.77 -2.62 -23.41
C ILE A 208 -8.42 -2.99 -24.04
N SER A 209 -8.35 -3.12 -25.37
CA SER A 209 -7.17 -3.65 -26.10
C SER A 209 -5.94 -2.72 -26.13
N GLU A 210 -5.85 -1.76 -25.21
CA GLU A 210 -4.85 -0.72 -25.18
C GLU A 210 -4.14 -0.68 -23.82
N THR A 211 -2.86 -1.08 -23.83
CA THR A 211 -2.00 -1.14 -22.64
C THR A 211 -1.79 0.23 -21.98
N ALA A 212 -1.94 1.32 -22.74
CA ALA A 212 -1.84 2.69 -22.22
C ALA A 212 -2.91 2.99 -21.15
N TRP A 213 -4.11 2.41 -21.26
CA TRP A 213 -5.17 2.61 -20.27
C TRP A 213 -4.83 2.00 -18.91
N GLY A 214 -4.22 0.81 -18.90
CA GLY A 214 -3.80 0.16 -17.66
C GLY A 214 -2.79 1.01 -16.88
N TRP A 215 -1.75 1.51 -17.55
CA TRP A 215 -0.76 2.38 -16.92
C TRP A 215 -1.33 3.73 -16.49
N SER A 216 -2.26 4.29 -17.26
CA SER A 216 -2.96 5.53 -16.90
C SER A 216 -3.81 5.34 -15.64
N PHE A 217 -4.56 4.23 -15.57
CA PHE A 217 -5.34 3.88 -14.40
C PHE A 217 -4.45 3.71 -13.17
N VAL A 218 -3.33 2.98 -13.28
CA VAL A 218 -2.40 2.80 -12.16
C VAL A 218 -1.85 4.14 -11.68
N GLY A 219 -1.47 5.03 -12.60
CA GLY A 219 -0.99 6.37 -12.25
C GLY A 219 -2.05 7.20 -11.51
N VAL A 220 -3.27 7.26 -12.05
CA VAL A 220 -4.39 7.99 -11.43
C VAL A 220 -4.75 7.37 -10.07
N ALA A 221 -4.86 6.05 -9.98
CA ALA A 221 -5.18 5.36 -8.74
C ALA A 221 -4.08 5.54 -7.67
N ALA A 222 -2.82 5.62 -8.07
CA ALA A 222 -1.71 5.88 -7.16
C ALA A 222 -1.77 7.32 -6.60
N ILE A 223 -2.03 8.31 -7.45
CA ILE A 223 -2.21 9.72 -7.04
C ILE A 223 -3.44 9.85 -6.14
N ASP A 224 -4.58 9.29 -6.56
CA ASP A 224 -5.84 9.31 -5.80
C ASP A 224 -5.70 8.63 -4.43
N ARG A 225 -5.06 7.46 -4.37
CA ARG A 225 -4.78 6.77 -3.10
C ARG A 225 -3.91 7.62 -2.19
N ARG A 226 -2.88 8.25 -2.74
CA ARG A 226 -1.98 9.10 -1.96
C ARG A 226 -2.67 10.36 -1.47
N HIS A 227 -3.47 11.01 -2.31
CA HIS A 227 -4.32 12.16 -1.96
C HIS A 227 -5.21 11.85 -0.74
N ARG A 228 -5.89 10.71 -0.75
CA ARG A 228 -6.80 10.29 0.33
C ARG A 228 -6.10 9.88 1.64
N GLN A 229 -4.78 9.72 1.65
CA GLN A 229 -4.03 9.37 2.85
C GLN A 229 -3.64 10.60 3.64
N SER A 230 -4.17 10.72 4.86
CA SER A 230 -3.82 11.80 5.80
C SER A 230 -2.45 11.63 6.45
N PHE A 231 -1.93 10.40 6.52
CA PHE A 231 -0.63 10.08 7.11
C PHE A 231 0.51 10.90 6.46
N ARG A 232 1.44 11.39 7.28
CA ARG A 232 2.70 11.99 6.84
C ARG A 232 3.82 11.43 7.69
N TYR A 233 4.88 11.02 7.03
CA TYR A 233 6.10 10.54 7.66
C TYR A 233 6.73 11.61 8.58
N TYR A 234 7.18 11.17 9.75
CA TYR A 234 7.77 11.94 10.85
C TYR A 234 6.86 13.02 11.45
N GLN A 235 5.56 13.02 11.13
CA GLN A 235 4.62 14.01 11.66
C GLN A 235 4.22 13.72 13.11
N SER A 236 4.36 12.48 13.60
CA SER A 236 4.05 12.17 15.00
C SER A 236 5.01 12.85 15.99
N GLY A 237 6.21 13.25 15.53
CA GLY A 237 7.29 13.76 16.37
C GLY A 237 7.89 12.72 17.31
N SER A 238 7.42 11.47 17.27
CA SER A 238 7.90 10.38 18.11
C SER A 238 9.14 9.71 17.52
N PRO A 239 10.17 9.40 18.33
CA PRO A 239 11.28 8.57 17.87
C PRO A 239 10.86 7.12 17.57
N PHE A 240 9.69 6.70 18.04
CA PHE A 240 9.13 5.35 17.88
C PHE A 240 8.05 5.28 16.78
N GLU A 241 8.01 6.24 15.86
CA GLU A 241 6.98 6.30 14.81
C GLU A 241 6.98 5.05 13.94
N TYR A 242 8.17 4.55 13.59
CA TYR A 242 8.31 3.35 12.75
C TYR A 242 7.66 2.13 13.42
N GLU A 243 7.93 1.93 14.70
CA GLU A 243 7.44 0.82 15.50
C GLU A 243 5.93 0.94 15.71
N MET A 244 5.43 2.16 15.92
CA MET A 244 3.99 2.43 15.97
C MET A 244 3.31 2.08 14.63
N ILE A 245 3.91 2.46 13.49
CA ILE A 245 3.37 2.14 12.17
C ILE A 245 3.39 0.64 11.89
N ARG A 246 4.46 -0.05 12.30
CA ARG A 246 4.56 -1.51 12.24
C ARG A 246 3.44 -2.18 13.04
N MET A 247 3.22 -1.76 14.28
CA MET A 247 2.15 -2.26 15.14
C MET A 247 0.77 -1.98 14.54
N LEU A 248 0.49 -0.73 14.14
CA LEU A 248 -0.79 -0.33 13.56
C LEU A 248 -1.11 -1.13 12.30
N TYR A 249 -0.12 -1.35 11.43
CA TYR A 249 -0.32 -2.18 10.23
C TYR A 249 -0.67 -3.62 10.61
N THR A 250 0.11 -4.25 11.50
CA THR A 250 -0.12 -5.64 11.90
C THR A 250 -1.48 -5.83 12.56
N THR A 251 -1.83 -4.99 13.54
CA THR A 251 -3.14 -5.04 14.21
C THR A 251 -4.28 -4.80 13.25
N LYS A 252 -4.14 -3.84 12.32
CA LYS A 252 -5.14 -3.61 11.27
C LYS A 252 -5.39 -4.88 10.45
N ARG A 253 -4.33 -5.57 10.00
CA ARG A 253 -4.45 -6.78 9.18
C ARG A 253 -5.08 -7.94 9.94
N GLU A 254 -4.80 -8.07 11.24
CA GLU A 254 -5.43 -9.07 12.08
C GLU A 254 -6.94 -8.84 12.20
N ILE A 255 -7.36 -7.60 12.40
CA ILE A 255 -8.79 -7.23 12.43
C ILE A 255 -9.44 -7.55 11.09
N GLU A 256 -8.86 -7.08 9.99
CA GLU A 256 -9.37 -7.27 8.62
C GLU A 256 -9.51 -8.74 8.20
N ILE A 257 -8.79 -9.67 8.83
CA ILE A 257 -8.87 -11.11 8.53
C ILE A 257 -9.84 -11.83 9.47
N SER A 258 -10.11 -11.24 10.63
CA SER A 258 -11.01 -11.79 11.64
C SER A 258 -12.49 -11.47 11.42
N GLU A 259 -12.77 -10.46 10.59
CA GLU A 259 -14.13 -10.08 10.16
C GLU A 259 -14.75 -11.13 9.22
#